data_AF-A0A6B8RV71-F1
#
_entry.id   AF-A0A6B8RV71-F1
#
_cell.length_a   1.000
_cell.length_b   1.000
_cell.length_c   1.000
_cell.angle_alpha   90.00
_cell.angle_beta   90.00
_cell.angle_gamma   90.00
#
_symmetry.space_group_name_H-M   'P 1'
#
loop_
_entity.id
_entity.type
_entity.pdbx_description
1 polymer ?
#
loop_
_entity_poly.entity_id
_entity_poly.type
_entity_poly.pdbx_seq_one_letter_code
_entity_poly.pdbx_strand_id
1 'polypeptide(L)'
;MGAWGTGISSNDTYCEVYERFFSMYNEGQEADEISRALIEIFDETIRCEEDHTNFWFALAKAQWECKALEPEVFEKVKSLIEG
;
A
#
# COMPACT_ATOMS: atom_id res chain seq x y z
N MET A 1 10.97 5.10 -12.49
CA MET A 1 11.54 4.26 -13.57
C MET A 1 10.57 3.10 -13.74
N GLY A 2 9.87 2.99 -14.86
CA GLY A 2 8.85 1.95 -15.04
C GLY A 2 9.47 0.56 -14.97
N ALA A 3 9.02 -0.26 -14.02
CA ALA A 3 9.47 -1.64 -13.89
C ALA A 3 8.67 -2.52 -14.86
N TRP A 4 9.31 -3.05 -15.90
CA TRP A 4 8.68 -3.93 -16.89
C TRP A 4 8.63 -5.39 -16.42
N GLY A 5 8.02 -5.62 -15.26
CA GLY A 5 7.73 -6.97 -14.76
C GLY A 5 6.23 -7.28 -14.86
N THR A 6 5.88 -8.56 -14.85
CA THR A 6 4.47 -9.02 -14.91
C THR A 6 3.83 -9.18 -13.54
N GLY A 7 4.57 -8.91 -12.46
CA GLY A 7 4.06 -8.98 -11.09
C GLY A 7 3.43 -7.66 -10.66
N ILE A 8 2.54 -7.71 -9.65
CA ILE A 8 1.96 -6.50 -9.06
C ILE A 8 3.02 -5.55 -8.49
N SER A 9 4.15 -6.10 -8.04
CA SER A 9 5.33 -5.36 -7.60
C SER A 9 6.10 -4.67 -8.72
N SER A 10 5.56 -4.65 -9.94
CA SER A 10 6.09 -3.91 -11.08
C SER A 10 5.20 -2.72 -11.47
N ASN A 11 4.06 -2.54 -10.79
CA ASN A 11 3.22 -1.36 -10.93
C ASN A 11 3.86 -0.16 -10.20
N ASP A 12 3.88 1.01 -10.86
CA ASP A 12 4.53 2.20 -10.33
C ASP A 12 3.92 2.67 -9.00
N THR A 13 2.59 2.65 -8.87
CA THR A 13 1.88 2.98 -7.62
C THR A 13 2.24 2.01 -6.51
N TYR A 14 2.27 0.70 -6.80
CA TYR A 14 2.65 -0.30 -5.81
C TYR A 14 4.06 -0.02 -5.27
N CYS A 15 5.02 0.18 -6.16
CA CYS A 15 6.41 0.45 -5.80
C CYS A 15 6.53 1.71 -4.95
N GLU A 16 5.85 2.79 -5.35
CA GLU A 16 5.91 4.07 -4.64
C GLU A 16 5.36 3.96 -3.21
N VAL A 17 4.19 3.33 -3.04
CA VAL A 17 3.57 3.14 -1.72
C VAL A 17 4.45 2.28 -0.83
N TYR A 18 4.99 1.19 -1.37
CA TYR A 18 5.85 0.26 -0.64
C TYR A 18 7.16 0.94 -0.20
N GLU A 19 7.86 1.61 -1.13
CA GLU A 19 9.10 2.32 -0.82
C GLU A 19 8.87 3.44 0.19
N ARG A 20 7.78 4.20 0.05
CA ARG A 20 7.49 5.31 0.95
C ARG A 20 7.12 4.82 2.36
N PHE A 21 6.40 3.71 2.48
CA PHE A 21 6.14 3.06 3.76
C PHE A 21 7.45 2.71 4.47
N PHE A 22 8.35 1.98 3.80
CA PHE A 22 9.61 1.56 4.42
C PHE A 22 10.57 2.71 4.67
N SER A 23 10.55 3.78 3.87
CA SER A 23 11.32 5.00 4.15
C SER A 23 10.91 5.58 5.51
N MET A 24 9.61 5.80 5.73
CA MET A 24 9.09 6.35 6.98
C MET A 24 9.28 5.39 8.16
N TYR A 25 9.12 4.09 7.93
CA TYR A 25 9.35 3.07 8.95
C TYR A 25 10.81 3.02 9.41
N ASN A 26 11.75 3.13 8.47
CA ASN A 26 13.18 3.19 8.78
C ASN A 26 13.60 4.49 9.49
N GLU A 27 12.81 5.56 9.37
CA GLU A 27 12.96 6.79 10.15
C GLU A 27 12.43 6.65 11.59
N GLY A 28 11.81 5.52 11.93
CA GLY A 28 11.32 5.19 13.27
C GLY A 28 9.86 5.56 13.50
N GLN A 29 9.09 5.82 12.44
CA GLN A 29 7.64 6.02 12.55
C GLN A 29 6.90 4.69 12.76
N GLU A 30 5.79 4.73 13.48
CA GLU A 30 4.96 3.56 13.73
C GLU A 30 4.11 3.23 12.48
N ALA A 31 3.85 1.94 12.26
CA ALA A 31 3.16 1.48 11.07
C ALA A 31 1.74 2.08 10.90
N ASP A 32 1.04 2.37 11.99
CA ASP A 32 -0.30 2.97 11.97
C ASP A 32 -0.27 4.46 11.56
N GLU A 33 0.75 5.20 12.02
CA GLU A 33 0.98 6.59 11.64
C GLU A 33 1.32 6.70 10.15
N ILE A 34 2.20 5.82 9.67
CA ILE A 34 2.58 5.74 8.27
C ILE A 34 1.37 5.40 7.40
N SER A 35 0.55 4.45 7.84
CA SER A 35 -0.62 4.01 7.08
C SER A 35 -1.64 5.13 6.89
N ARG A 36 -1.93 5.88 7.97
CA ARG A 36 -2.78 7.08 7.89
C ARG A 36 -2.19 8.14 6.97
N ALA A 37 -0.89 8.41 7.07
CA ALA A 37 -0.21 9.37 6.21
C ALA A 37 -0.26 8.96 4.73
N LEU A 38 -0.05 7.67 4.41
CA LEU A 38 -0.11 7.17 3.05
C LEU A 38 -1.53 7.24 2.47
N ILE A 39 -2.57 6.93 3.27
CA ILE A 39 -3.96 7.07 2.83
C ILE A 39 -4.27 8.52 2.45
N GLU A 40 -3.77 9.50 3.22
CA GLU A 40 -3.94 10.92 2.90
C GLU A 40 -3.15 11.35 1.66
N ILE A 41 -1.90 10.91 1.52
CA ILE A 41 -1.03 11.26 0.39
C ILE A 41 -1.57 10.70 -0.93
N PHE A 42 -2.13 9.49 -0.90
CA PHE A 42 -2.62 8.78 -2.09
C PHE A 42 -4.15 8.81 -2.22
N ASP A 43 -4.86 9.76 -1.57
CA ASP A 43 -6.34 9.85 -1.63
C ASP A 43 -6.86 9.91 -3.08
N GLU A 44 -6.18 10.64 -3.96
CA GLU A 44 -6.53 10.69 -5.39
C GLU A 44 -6.39 9.33 -6.08
N THR A 45 -5.32 8.59 -5.79
CA THR A 45 -5.08 7.23 -6.30
C THR A 45 -6.09 6.23 -5.75
N ILE A 46 -6.47 6.36 -4.48
CA ILE A 46 -7.48 5.51 -3.83
C ILE A 46 -8.87 5.73 -4.44
N ARG A 47 -9.16 6.93 -4.93
CA ARG A 47 -10.40 7.25 -5.65
C ARG A 47 -10.40 6.81 -7.11
N CYS A 48 -9.25 6.42 -7.65
CA CYS A 48 -9.13 5.91 -9.02
C CYS A 48 -9.47 4.42 -9.06
N GLU A 49 -10.52 4.04 -9.80
CA GLU A 49 -10.92 2.63 -9.94
C GLU A 49 -9.81 1.74 -10.52
N GLU A 50 -8.92 2.29 -11.36
CA GLU A 50 -7.84 1.52 -12.00
C GLU A 50 -6.65 1.27 -11.05
N ASP A 51 -6.34 2.21 -10.15
CA ASP A 51 -5.10 2.19 -9.37
C ASP A 51 -5.29 1.91 -7.87
N HIS A 52 -6.50 2.07 -7.33
CA HIS A 52 -6.75 1.89 -5.89
C HIS A 52 -6.35 0.49 -5.40
N THR A 53 -6.52 -0.52 -6.23
CA THR A 53 -6.16 -1.91 -5.94
C THR A 53 -4.67 -2.06 -5.67
N ASN A 54 -3.82 -1.41 -6.49
CA ASN A 54 -2.37 -1.47 -6.34
C ASN A 54 -1.92 -0.83 -5.02
N PHE A 55 -2.55 0.28 -4.62
CA PHE A 55 -2.32 0.93 -3.33
C PHE A 55 -2.61 -0.01 -2.15
N TRP A 56 -3.82 -0.59 -2.10
CA TRP A 56 -4.23 -1.43 -0.96
C TRP A 56 -3.37 -2.70 -0.84
N PHE A 57 -2.98 -3.30 -1.97
CA PHE A 57 -2.07 -4.45 -1.95
C PHE A 57 -0.67 -4.09 -1.46
N ALA A 58 -0.12 -2.95 -1.88
CA ALA A 58 1.18 -2.48 -1.42
C ALA A 58 1.17 -2.19 0.10
N LEU A 59 0.15 -1.47 0.57
CA LEU A 59 0.01 -1.13 1.98
C LEU A 59 -0.16 -2.38 2.85
N ALA A 60 -1.03 -3.31 2.45
CA ALA A 60 -1.24 -4.56 3.16
C ALA A 60 0.05 -5.40 3.24
N LYS A 61 0.80 -5.47 2.13
CA LYS A 61 2.08 -6.19 2.09
C LYS A 61 3.07 -5.58 3.09
N ALA A 62 3.23 -4.25 3.06
CA ALA A 62 4.19 -3.55 3.91
C ALA A 62 3.84 -3.69 5.40
N GLN A 63 2.57 -3.49 5.76
CA GLN A 63 2.11 -3.70 7.13
C GLN A 63 2.29 -5.16 7.60
N TRP A 64 2.02 -6.13 6.74
CA TRP A 64 2.19 -7.56 7.08
C TRP A 64 3.64 -7.93 7.37
N GLU A 65 4.59 -7.42 6.59
CA GLU A 65 6.03 -7.63 6.82
C GLU A 65 6.51 -6.99 8.13
N CYS A 66 5.91 -5.87 8.53
CA CYS A 66 6.15 -5.24 9.83
C CYS A 66 5.35 -5.86 11.00
N LYS A 67 4.59 -6.95 10.76
CA LYS A 67 3.69 -7.59 11.75
C LYS A 67 2.65 -6.62 12.35
N ALA A 68 2.27 -5.61 11.56
CA ALA A 68 1.37 -4.54 11.94
C ALA A 68 0.16 -4.42 10.98
N LEU A 69 -0.25 -5.53 10.37
CA LEU A 69 -1.39 -5.56 9.46
C LEU A 69 -2.67 -5.16 10.17
N GLU A 70 -3.25 -4.05 9.75
CA GLU A 70 -4.48 -3.52 10.30
C GLU A 70 -5.68 -4.32 9.79
N PRO A 71 -6.68 -4.62 10.66
CA PRO A 71 -7.88 -5.35 10.24
C PRO A 71 -8.65 -4.67 9.11
N GLU A 72 -8.69 -3.33 9.12
CA GLU A 72 -9.38 -2.55 8.08
C GLU A 72 -8.72 -2.71 6.70
N VAL A 73 -7.39 -2.68 6.65
CA VAL A 73 -6.61 -2.91 5.43
C VAL A 73 -6.79 -4.35 4.94
N PHE A 74 -6.80 -5.32 5.85
CA PHE A 74 -7.05 -6.71 5.51
C PHE A 74 -8.44 -6.92 4.90
N GLU A 75 -9.50 -6.41 5.54
CA GLU A 75 -10.87 -6.53 5.02
C GLU A 75 -11.02 -5.81 3.67
N LYS A 76 -10.32 -4.68 3.49
CA LYS A 76 -10.31 -3.96 2.21
C LYS A 76 -9.72 -4.83 1.10
N VAL A 77 -8.53 -5.39 1.31
CA VAL A 77 -7.90 -6.29 0.33
C VAL A 77 -8.75 -7.54 0.07
N LYS A 78 -9.34 -8.12 1.11
CA LYS A 78 -10.24 -9.27 0.96
C LYS A 78 -11.45 -8.93 0.08
N SER A 79 -12.08 -7.78 0.31
CA SER A 79 -13.22 -7.32 -0.51
C SER A 79 -12.87 -7.11 -1.98
N LEU A 80 -11.62 -6.73 -2.30
CA LEU A 80 -11.14 -6.58 -3.67
C LEU A 80 -10.91 -7.91 -4.38
N ILE A 81 -10.62 -8.99 -3.63
CA ILE A 81 -10.39 -10.34 -4.18
C ILE A 81 -11.71 -11.11 -4.33
N GLU A 82 -12.62 -10.96 -3.37
CA GLU A 82 -13.91 -11.66 -3.33
C GLU A 82 -15.02 -10.95 -4.13
N GLY A 83 -14.80 -9.69 -4.52
CA GLY A 83 -15.73 -8.85 -5.28
C GLY A 83 -15.86 -9.18 -6.76
#